data_AF-A0A2S6RL17-F1
#
_entry.id   AF-A0A2S6RL17-F1
#
_cell.length_a   1.000
_cell.length_b   1.000
_cell.length_c   1.000
_cell.angle_alpha   90.00
_cell.angle_beta   90.00
_cell.angle_gamma   90.00
#
_symmetry.space_group_name_H-M   'P 1'
#
loop_
_entity.id
_entity.type
_entity.pdbx_description
1 polymer ?
#
loop_
_entity_poly.entity_id
_entity_poly.type
_entity_poly.pdbx_seq_one_letter_code
_entity_poly.pdbx_strand_id
1 'polypeptide(L)'
;MMIFERNRFRLTARATFICLVLGILSTSLAGFLTFTSKVPRVADPPSRKTEAIVVLTGGSDRLITGLDLLDAGWAQKMFVSGVPNAVDVRTLLAVVKRDVEELYDGQVEIGHEARDTVGNARETAKWMAAQEFESLRLVTAGYHMLRSLREFAHVMPGVEIVPHPVFPANVHLDKWWRWPGTTALLLDEYVKYLVSYLRFVVQPRVSLEK
;
A
#
# COMPACT_ATOMS: atom_id res chain seq x y z
N MET A 1 6.11 -4.49 -60.08
CA MET A 1 5.40 -5.38 -59.13
C MET A 1 6.02 -5.35 -57.73
N MET A 2 7.34 -5.58 -57.58
CA MET A 2 8.05 -5.59 -56.27
C MET A 2 7.92 -4.32 -55.40
N ILE A 3 7.86 -3.12 -55.98
CA ILE A 3 7.75 -1.85 -55.22
C ILE A 3 6.36 -1.70 -54.58
N PHE A 4 5.30 -2.16 -55.26
CA PHE A 4 3.93 -2.10 -54.75
C PHE A 4 3.70 -3.06 -53.59
N GLU A 5 4.21 -4.29 -53.65
CA GLU A 5 4.15 -5.25 -52.54
C GLU A 5 4.93 -4.76 -51.32
N ARG A 6 6.11 -4.17 -51.54
CA ARG A 6 6.93 -3.58 -50.46
C ARG A 6 6.23 -2.40 -49.76
N ASN A 7 5.47 -1.58 -50.51
CA ASN A 7 4.66 -0.51 -49.93
C ASN A 7 3.44 -1.04 -49.18
N ARG A 8 2.75 -2.07 -49.70
CA ARG A 8 1.63 -2.72 -49.01
C ARG A 8 2.06 -3.40 -47.70
N PHE A 9 3.20 -4.08 -47.68
CA PHE A 9 3.77 -4.67 -46.46
C PHE A 9 4.16 -3.62 -45.41
N ARG A 10 4.72 -2.48 -45.83
CA ARG A 10 5.04 -1.37 -44.92
C ARG A 10 3.78 -0.71 -44.36
N LEU A 11 2.72 -0.59 -45.15
CA LEU A 11 1.42 -0.06 -44.73
C LEU A 11 0.73 -1.00 -43.72
N THR A 12 0.71 -2.30 -43.98
CA THR A 12 0.13 -3.28 -43.04
C THR A 12 0.94 -3.38 -41.75
N ALA A 13 2.27 -3.41 -41.82
CA ALA A 13 3.12 -3.41 -40.62
C ALA A 13 2.92 -2.14 -39.76
N ARG A 14 2.80 -0.97 -40.39
CA ARG A 14 2.48 0.30 -39.71
C ARG A 14 1.09 0.26 -39.06
N ALA A 15 0.07 -0.23 -39.78
CA ALA A 15 -1.28 -0.35 -39.25
C ALA A 15 -1.33 -1.31 -38.05
N THR A 16 -0.68 -2.48 -38.15
CA THR A 16 -0.57 -3.44 -37.03
C THR A 16 0.14 -2.81 -35.84
N PHE A 17 1.26 -2.12 -36.05
CA PHE A 17 1.97 -1.43 -34.97
C PHE A 17 1.10 -0.38 -34.29
N ILE A 18 0.39 0.45 -35.06
CA ILE A 18 -0.54 1.46 -34.52
C ILE A 18 -1.65 0.78 -33.71
N CYS A 19 -2.27 -0.28 -34.23
CA CYS A 19 -3.30 -1.02 -33.51
C CYS A 19 -2.79 -1.61 -32.20
N LEU A 20 -1.56 -2.15 -32.18
CA LEU A 20 -0.94 -2.68 -30.96
C LEU A 20 -0.69 -1.57 -29.94
N VAL A 21 -0.13 -0.43 -30.35
CA VAL A 21 0.10 0.72 -29.47
C VAL A 21 -1.21 1.25 -28.91
N LEU A 22 -2.24 1.43 -29.75
CA LEU A 22 -3.56 1.87 -29.31
C LEU A 22 -4.22 0.85 -28.37
N GLY A 23 -4.06 -0.45 -28.63
CA GLY A 23 -4.53 -1.51 -27.76
C GLY A 23 -3.89 -1.46 -26.38
N ILE A 24 -2.57 -1.30 -26.31
CA ILE A 24 -1.83 -1.16 -25.04
C ILE A 24 -2.29 0.09 -24.30
N LEU A 25 -2.34 1.26 -24.97
CA LEU A 25 -2.77 2.51 -24.36
C LEU A 25 -4.19 2.42 -23.80
N SER A 26 -5.12 1.83 -24.57
CA SER A 26 -6.51 1.66 -24.15
C SER A 26 -6.62 0.74 -22.93
N THR A 27 -5.87 -0.36 -22.93
CA THR A 27 -5.85 -1.32 -21.81
C THR A 27 -5.22 -0.71 -20.55
N SER A 28 -4.10 0.01 -20.70
CA SER A 28 -3.46 0.72 -19.59
C SER A 28 -4.36 1.79 -19.00
N LEU A 29 -5.06 2.56 -19.83
CA LEU A 29 -6.02 3.58 -19.39
C LEU A 29 -7.22 2.95 -18.67
N ALA A 30 -7.81 1.89 -19.23
CA ALA A 30 -8.92 1.18 -18.59
C ALA A 30 -8.50 0.59 -17.23
N GLY A 31 -7.30 0.00 -17.17
CA GLY A 31 -6.74 -0.52 -15.92
C GLY A 31 -6.46 0.58 -14.89
N PHE A 32 -5.95 1.73 -15.32
CA PHE A 32 -5.74 2.89 -14.45
C PHE A 32 -7.06 3.42 -13.89
N LEU A 33 -8.08 3.60 -14.74
CA LEU A 33 -9.41 4.03 -14.30
C LEU A 33 -10.03 3.02 -13.32
N THR A 34 -9.88 1.72 -13.58
CA THR A 34 -10.32 0.65 -12.67
C THR A 34 -9.58 0.66 -11.35
N PHE A 35 -8.28 0.97 -11.34
CA PHE A 35 -7.51 1.15 -10.12
C PHE A 35 -8.04 2.34 -9.32
N THR A 36 -8.17 3.50 -9.96
CA THR A 36 -8.63 4.74 -9.28
C THR A 36 -10.05 4.63 -8.72
N SER A 37 -10.93 3.81 -9.32
CA SER A 37 -12.28 3.58 -8.80
C SER A 37 -12.30 2.68 -7.57
N LYS A 38 -11.27 1.85 -7.36
CA LYS A 38 -11.11 0.98 -6.19
C LYS A 38 -10.34 1.62 -5.05
N VAL A 39 -9.63 2.73 -5.29
CA VAL A 39 -8.91 3.46 -4.24
C VAL A 39 -9.93 3.95 -3.20
N PRO A 40 -9.78 3.58 -1.92
CA PRO A 40 -10.67 4.07 -0.87
C PRO A 40 -10.67 5.59 -0.80
N ARG A 41 -11.84 6.16 -0.51
CA ARG A 41 -12.04 7.62 -0.37
C ARG A 41 -12.59 8.03 1.00
N VAL A 42 -13.09 7.04 1.74
CA VAL A 42 -13.61 7.17 3.09
C VAL A 42 -13.08 6.00 3.92
N ALA A 43 -12.91 6.22 5.20
CA ALA A 43 -12.64 5.17 6.17
C ALA A 43 -13.97 4.85 6.84
N ASP A 44 -14.40 3.60 6.72
CA ASP A 44 -15.52 3.14 7.52
C ASP A 44 -15.10 3.13 9.00
N PRO A 45 -16.02 3.46 9.93
CA PRO A 45 -15.76 3.27 11.35
C PRO A 45 -15.30 1.83 11.63
N PRO A 46 -14.34 1.62 12.55
CA PRO A 46 -13.92 0.28 12.90
C PRO A 46 -15.12 -0.55 13.36
N SER A 47 -15.38 -1.67 12.68
CA SER A 47 -16.51 -2.56 12.97
C SER A 47 -16.14 -3.77 13.82
N ARG A 48 -14.83 -4.05 13.97
CA ARG A 48 -14.29 -5.17 14.74
C ARG A 48 -12.90 -4.84 15.28
N LYS A 49 -12.52 -5.47 16.39
CA LYS A 49 -11.16 -5.43 16.92
C LYS A 49 -10.23 -6.34 16.11
N THR A 50 -8.95 -6.04 16.15
CA THR A 50 -7.85 -6.88 15.65
C THR A 50 -6.81 -7.02 16.76
N GLU A 51 -5.91 -7.98 16.70
CA GLU A 51 -4.86 -8.13 17.72
C GLU A 51 -3.78 -7.04 17.58
N ALA A 52 -3.48 -6.66 16.35
CA ALA A 52 -2.51 -5.61 16.06
C ALA A 52 -3.10 -4.45 15.25
N ILE A 53 -2.50 -3.27 15.42
CA ILE A 53 -2.54 -2.16 14.47
C ILE A 53 -1.17 -2.09 13.79
N VAL A 54 -1.11 -2.04 12.47
CA VAL A 54 0.14 -1.88 11.73
C VAL A 54 0.08 -0.58 10.96
N VAL A 55 1.00 0.33 11.25
CA VAL A 55 1.10 1.64 10.59
C VAL A 55 2.28 1.65 9.63
N LEU A 56 2.03 1.97 8.36
CA LEU A 56 3.09 2.15 7.37
C LEU A 56 3.61 3.59 7.36
N THR A 57 4.92 3.78 7.48
CA THR A 57 5.54 5.11 7.42
C THR A 57 5.30 5.85 6.11
N GLY A 58 5.54 7.17 6.12
CA GLY A 58 5.34 8.06 4.97
C GLY A 58 4.24 9.12 5.15
N GLY A 59 3.81 9.40 6.39
CA GLY A 59 2.94 10.54 6.72
C GLY A 59 2.51 10.53 8.19
N SER A 60 2.46 11.71 8.83
CA SER A 60 2.11 11.88 10.25
C SER A 60 0.68 11.44 10.57
N ASP A 61 -0.27 11.65 9.67
CA ASP A 61 -1.69 11.34 9.88
C ASP A 61 -1.92 9.85 10.16
N ARG A 62 -1.07 8.99 9.60
CA ARG A 62 -1.13 7.53 9.79
C ARG A 62 -0.76 7.13 11.21
N LEU A 63 0.28 7.77 11.75
CA LEU A 63 0.74 7.54 13.11
C LEU A 63 -0.30 8.02 14.12
N ILE A 64 -0.83 9.22 13.94
CA ILE A 64 -1.90 9.77 14.79
C ILE A 64 -3.11 8.83 14.78
N THR A 65 -3.58 8.44 13.60
CA THR A 65 -4.73 7.52 13.46
C THR A 65 -4.46 6.17 14.14
N GLY A 66 -3.25 5.61 14.01
CA GLY A 66 -2.87 4.37 14.67
C GLY A 66 -2.94 4.47 16.20
N LEU A 67 -2.44 5.57 16.75
CA LEU A 67 -2.48 5.82 18.20
C LEU A 67 -3.91 6.05 18.70
N ASP A 68 -4.73 6.80 17.96
CA ASP A 68 -6.15 7.00 18.28
C ASP A 68 -6.91 5.66 18.31
N LEU A 69 -6.60 4.75 17.40
CA LEU A 69 -7.19 3.41 17.37
C LEU A 69 -6.71 2.54 18.55
N LEU A 70 -5.44 2.66 18.93
CA LEU A 70 -4.87 1.96 20.07
C LEU A 70 -5.49 2.45 21.38
N ASP A 71 -5.60 3.76 21.57
CA ASP A 71 -6.25 4.39 22.74
C ASP A 71 -7.72 3.97 22.89
N ALA A 72 -8.43 3.85 21.76
CA ALA A 72 -9.80 3.38 21.72
C ALA A 72 -9.94 1.85 21.90
N GLY A 73 -8.82 1.14 22.08
CA GLY A 73 -8.80 -0.30 22.36
C GLY A 73 -9.20 -1.18 21.18
N TRP A 74 -8.99 -0.72 19.94
CA TRP A 74 -9.26 -1.50 18.72
C TRP A 74 -8.22 -2.60 18.46
N ALA A 75 -7.07 -2.53 19.12
CA ALA A 75 -6.08 -3.59 19.20
C ALA A 75 -5.30 -3.51 20.53
N GLN A 76 -4.53 -4.55 20.83
CA GLN A 76 -3.71 -4.61 22.04
C GLN A 76 -2.27 -4.11 21.83
N LYS A 77 -1.79 -4.14 20.58
CA LYS A 77 -0.47 -3.63 20.21
C LYS A 77 -0.50 -2.89 18.88
N MET A 78 0.47 -2.01 18.70
CA MET A 78 0.72 -1.29 17.47
C MET A 78 2.16 -1.47 17.01
N PHE A 79 2.34 -1.71 15.72
CA PHE A 79 3.64 -1.81 15.07
C PHE A 79 3.77 -0.74 13.98
N VAL A 80 4.85 0.05 14.02
CA VAL A 80 5.15 1.03 12.95
C VAL A 80 6.29 0.50 12.09
N SER A 81 5.99 0.13 10.85
CA SER A 81 6.96 -0.47 9.93
C SER A 81 7.62 0.57 9.03
N GLY A 82 8.92 0.41 8.78
CA GLY A 82 9.71 1.29 7.91
C GLY A 82 10.14 2.60 8.56
N VAL A 83 10.41 2.58 9.87
CA VAL A 83 10.94 3.72 10.64
C VAL A 83 12.45 3.84 10.38
N PRO A 84 12.99 5.03 10.06
CA PRO A 84 14.44 5.20 9.90
C PRO A 84 15.23 4.76 11.13
N ASN A 85 16.38 4.11 10.95
CA ASN A 85 17.21 3.57 12.04
C ASN A 85 17.59 4.58 13.14
N ALA A 86 17.59 5.88 12.83
CA ALA A 86 17.94 6.94 13.77
C ALA A 86 16.76 7.41 14.64
N VAL A 87 15.55 6.88 14.41
CA VAL A 87 14.32 7.31 15.07
C VAL A 87 13.85 6.21 16.01
N ASP A 88 13.80 6.49 17.32
CA ASP A 88 13.21 5.59 18.30
C ASP A 88 11.72 5.88 18.53
N VAL A 89 11.06 5.04 19.35
CA VAL A 89 9.63 5.18 19.66
C VAL A 89 9.35 6.53 20.31
N ARG A 90 10.22 6.98 21.21
CA ARG A 90 10.05 8.25 21.94
C ARG A 90 10.04 9.44 20.99
N THR A 91 10.97 9.46 20.05
CA THR A 91 11.08 10.47 18.99
C THR A 91 9.83 10.45 18.11
N LEU A 92 9.35 9.27 17.75
CA LEU A 92 8.15 9.11 16.93
C LEU A 92 6.90 9.68 17.61
N LEU A 93 6.70 9.37 18.90
CA LEU A 93 5.58 9.86 19.70
C LEU A 93 5.67 11.37 19.98
N ALA A 94 6.88 11.89 20.19
CA ALA A 94 7.10 13.32 20.39
C ALA A 94 6.68 14.17 19.16
N VAL A 95 6.90 13.66 17.94
CA VAL A 95 6.50 14.33 16.69
C VAL A 95 4.98 14.54 16.61
N VAL A 96 4.20 13.63 17.21
CA VAL A 96 2.74 13.71 17.27
C VAL A 96 2.21 14.23 18.61
N LYS A 97 3.10 14.77 19.45
CA LYS A 97 2.77 15.36 20.77
C LYS A 97 2.00 14.40 21.68
N ARG A 98 2.41 13.13 21.69
CA ARG A 98 1.87 12.11 22.61
C ARG A 98 2.90 11.81 23.70
N ASP A 99 2.49 11.91 24.96
CA ASP A 99 3.39 11.68 26.09
C ASP A 99 3.74 10.19 26.25
N VAL A 100 5.03 9.95 26.50
CA VAL A 100 5.68 8.63 26.37
C VAL A 100 5.60 7.81 27.65
N GLU A 101 5.45 8.44 28.81
CA GLU A 101 5.99 7.85 30.04
C GLU A 101 5.15 6.76 30.73
N GLU A 102 3.84 6.66 30.46
CA GLU A 102 3.01 5.58 31.02
C GLU A 102 1.94 5.01 30.05
N LEU A 103 1.56 5.73 28.99
CA LEU A 103 0.38 5.38 28.17
C LEU A 103 0.57 4.19 27.22
N TYR A 104 1.81 3.91 26.78
CA TYR A 104 2.08 2.92 25.71
C TYR A 104 3.17 1.91 26.04
N ASP A 105 3.57 1.77 27.32
CA ASP A 105 4.69 0.88 27.68
C ASP A 105 4.43 -0.56 27.21
N GLY A 106 5.30 -1.05 26.32
CA GLY A 106 5.18 -2.35 25.66
C GLY A 106 4.06 -2.50 24.60
N GLN A 107 3.24 -1.47 24.35
CA GLN A 107 2.15 -1.51 23.38
C GLN A 107 2.55 -1.06 21.97
N VAL A 108 3.54 -0.16 21.86
CA VAL A 108 4.01 0.37 20.58
C VAL A 108 5.43 -0.13 20.30
N GLU A 109 5.59 -0.83 19.18
CA GLU A 109 6.87 -1.34 18.68
C GLU A 109 7.16 -0.76 17.28
N ILE A 110 8.44 -0.68 16.91
CA ILE A 110 8.88 -0.09 15.63
C ILE A 110 9.79 -1.04 14.86
N GLY A 111 9.67 -1.01 13.55
CA GLY A 111 10.49 -1.75 12.60
C GLY A 111 11.38 -0.84 11.78
N HIS A 112 12.63 -1.25 11.57
CA HIS A 112 13.69 -0.50 10.90
C HIS A 112 14.19 -1.13 9.58
N GLU A 113 13.86 -2.39 9.32
CA GLU A 113 14.36 -3.15 8.18
C GLU A 113 13.72 -2.73 6.85
N ALA A 114 12.47 -2.27 6.89
CA ALA A 114 11.68 -2.03 5.69
C ALA A 114 12.12 -0.77 4.91
N ARG A 115 12.38 -0.95 3.60
CA ARG A 115 12.74 0.14 2.66
C ARG A 115 11.75 0.33 1.52
N ASP A 116 10.87 -0.64 1.33
CA ASP A 116 9.79 -0.64 0.35
C ASP A 116 8.59 -1.41 0.92
N THR A 117 7.47 -1.42 0.21
CA THR A 117 6.24 -2.04 0.72
C THR A 117 6.34 -3.56 0.88
N VAL A 118 7.21 -4.23 0.13
CA VAL A 118 7.50 -5.67 0.33
C VAL A 118 8.25 -5.87 1.66
N GLY A 119 9.24 -5.02 1.92
CA GLY A 119 9.98 -4.98 3.18
C GLY A 119 9.05 -4.71 4.36
N ASN A 120 8.09 -3.78 4.21
CA ASN A 120 7.09 -3.50 5.24
C ASN A 120 6.26 -4.75 5.56
N ALA A 121 5.79 -5.45 4.52
CA ALA A 121 5.02 -6.68 4.68
C ALA A 121 5.83 -7.79 5.38
N ARG A 122 7.10 -7.98 5.00
CA ARG A 122 7.99 -9.00 5.57
C ARG A 122 8.37 -8.72 7.00
N GLU A 123 8.74 -7.49 7.30
CA GLU A 123 9.06 -7.06 8.66
C GLU A 123 7.83 -7.21 9.56
N THR A 124 6.67 -6.76 9.10
CA THR A 124 5.42 -6.97 9.84
C THR A 124 5.13 -8.45 10.04
N ALA A 125 5.34 -9.30 9.03
CA ALA A 125 5.10 -10.74 9.16
C ALA A 125 5.97 -11.40 10.23
N LYS A 126 7.26 -11.03 10.30
CA LYS A 126 8.15 -11.50 11.37
C LYS A 126 7.65 -11.06 12.74
N TRP A 127 7.23 -9.80 12.86
CA TRP A 127 6.70 -9.25 14.11
C TRP A 127 5.40 -9.94 14.52
N MET A 128 4.42 -10.07 13.63
CA MET A 128 3.15 -10.78 13.87
C MET A 128 3.39 -12.22 14.34
N ALA A 129 4.32 -12.93 13.70
CA ALA A 129 4.68 -14.30 14.10
C ALA A 129 5.31 -14.36 15.50
N ALA A 130 6.19 -13.41 15.84
CA ALA A 130 6.79 -13.33 17.17
C ALA A 130 5.79 -12.99 18.28
N GLN A 131 4.69 -12.29 17.94
CA GLN A 131 3.58 -12.00 18.85
C GLN A 131 2.50 -13.10 18.86
N GLU A 132 2.59 -14.10 17.97
CA GLU A 132 1.56 -15.12 17.76
C GLU A 132 0.18 -14.54 17.37
N PHE A 133 0.16 -13.42 16.64
CA PHE A 133 -1.09 -12.76 16.22
C PHE A 133 -1.58 -13.26 14.87
N GLU A 134 -2.89 -13.36 14.72
CA GLU A 134 -3.58 -13.84 13.51
C GLU A 134 -4.40 -12.75 12.82
N SER A 135 -4.53 -11.56 13.42
CA SER A 135 -5.30 -10.44 12.87
C SER A 135 -4.60 -9.09 13.04
N LEU A 136 -4.58 -8.29 11.97
CA LEU A 136 -4.04 -6.93 11.99
C LEU A 136 -4.94 -5.93 11.29
N ARG A 137 -4.96 -4.70 11.81
CA ARG A 137 -5.54 -3.52 11.17
C ARG A 137 -4.44 -2.73 10.48
N LEU A 138 -4.49 -2.66 9.15
CA LEU A 138 -3.47 -1.99 8.35
C LEU A 138 -3.82 -0.52 8.13
N VAL A 139 -3.05 0.38 8.74
CA VAL A 139 -3.19 1.83 8.63
C VAL A 139 -2.16 2.37 7.63
N THR A 140 -2.65 2.94 6.53
CA THR A 140 -1.83 3.57 5.49
C THR A 140 -2.68 4.56 4.70
N ALA A 141 -2.08 5.37 3.83
CA ALA A 141 -2.85 6.30 3.00
C ALA A 141 -3.78 5.55 2.03
N GLY A 142 -4.97 6.09 1.77
CA GLY A 142 -5.97 5.48 0.88
C GLY A 142 -5.42 5.14 -0.51
N TYR A 143 -4.65 6.04 -1.11
CA TYR A 143 -4.00 5.82 -2.42
C TYR A 143 -2.96 4.68 -2.41
N HIS A 144 -2.39 4.34 -1.25
CA HIS A 144 -1.38 3.29 -1.08
C HIS A 144 -2.02 1.93 -0.69
N MET A 145 -3.25 1.95 -0.18
CA MET A 145 -3.91 0.80 0.46
C MET A 145 -3.98 -0.45 -0.43
N LEU A 146 -4.39 -0.31 -1.70
CA LEU A 146 -4.57 -1.47 -2.60
C LEU A 146 -3.27 -2.25 -2.81
N ARG A 147 -2.13 -1.54 -2.93
CA ARG A 147 -0.83 -2.17 -3.08
C ARG A 147 -0.37 -2.78 -1.76
N SER A 148 -0.53 -2.07 -0.65
CA SER A 148 -0.17 -2.60 0.68
C SER A 148 -0.91 -3.89 1.00
N LEU A 149 -2.23 -3.93 0.80
CA LEU A 149 -3.04 -5.14 1.03
C LEU A 149 -2.53 -6.33 0.21
N ARG A 150 -2.16 -6.09 -1.06
CA ARG A 150 -1.67 -7.14 -1.95
C ARG A 150 -0.34 -7.73 -1.45
N GLU A 151 0.60 -6.87 -1.10
CA GLU A 151 1.92 -7.28 -0.59
C GLU A 151 1.79 -8.03 0.74
N PHE A 152 0.94 -7.53 1.65
CA PHE A 152 0.68 -8.15 2.95
C PHE A 152 0.00 -9.52 2.80
N ALA A 153 -1.06 -9.62 1.99
CA ALA A 153 -1.78 -10.88 1.78
C ALA A 153 -0.96 -11.95 1.03
N HIS A 154 0.16 -11.56 0.42
CA HIS A 154 1.11 -12.49 -0.17
C HIS A 154 2.06 -13.08 0.89
N VAL A 155 2.59 -12.25 1.78
CA VAL A 155 3.56 -12.67 2.80
C VAL A 155 2.87 -13.30 4.02
N MET A 156 1.63 -12.91 4.31
CA MET A 156 0.85 -13.40 5.46
C MET A 156 -0.53 -13.92 5.01
N PRO A 157 -0.61 -15.03 4.25
CA PRO A 157 -1.87 -15.51 3.69
C PRO A 157 -2.88 -16.05 4.73
N GLY A 158 -2.42 -16.38 5.94
CA GLY A 158 -3.25 -16.85 7.05
C GLY A 158 -3.67 -15.77 8.04
N VAL A 159 -3.16 -14.54 7.90
CA VAL A 159 -3.48 -13.43 8.80
C VAL A 159 -4.66 -12.65 8.24
N GLU A 160 -5.63 -12.36 9.09
CA GLU A 160 -6.73 -11.46 8.76
C GLU A 160 -6.25 -10.02 8.70
N ILE A 161 -6.35 -9.38 7.52
CA ILE A 161 -5.91 -8.01 7.31
C ILE A 161 -7.13 -7.10 7.12
N VAL A 162 -7.36 -6.20 8.08
CA VAL A 162 -8.44 -5.22 8.05
C VAL A 162 -7.89 -3.87 7.56
N PRO A 163 -8.31 -3.36 6.39
CA PRO A 163 -7.83 -2.06 5.91
C PRO A 163 -8.38 -0.91 6.77
N HIS A 164 -7.54 0.09 7.02
CA HIS A 164 -7.93 1.35 7.65
C HIS A 164 -7.23 2.52 6.93
N PRO A 165 -7.82 3.04 5.83
CA PRO A 165 -7.18 4.07 5.02
C PRO A 165 -7.21 5.43 5.72
N VAL A 166 -6.15 6.22 5.58
CA VAL A 166 -6.13 7.64 5.97
C VAL A 166 -6.05 8.53 4.73
N PHE A 167 -6.50 9.78 4.87
CA PHE A 167 -6.66 10.71 3.75
C PHE A 167 -5.87 12.00 4.01
N PRO A 168 -4.60 12.09 3.55
CA PRO A 168 -3.82 13.31 3.69
C PRO A 168 -4.51 14.49 3.02
N ALA A 169 -4.55 15.64 3.69
CA ALA A 169 -5.33 16.81 3.26
C ALA A 169 -4.92 17.36 1.88
N ASN A 170 -3.68 17.13 1.46
CA ASN A 170 -3.13 17.56 0.17
C ASN A 170 -3.41 16.57 -0.99
N VAL A 171 -4.19 15.50 -0.76
CA VAL A 171 -4.53 14.51 -1.79
C VAL A 171 -6.01 14.59 -2.14
N HIS A 172 -6.31 15.09 -3.34
CA HIS A 172 -7.69 15.37 -3.77
C HIS A 172 -8.30 14.20 -4.56
N LEU A 173 -8.57 13.08 -3.89
CA LEU A 173 -9.03 11.84 -4.55
C LEU A 173 -10.35 12.01 -5.33
N ASP A 174 -11.30 12.84 -4.87
CA ASP A 174 -12.58 12.99 -5.56
C ASP A 174 -12.51 13.69 -6.90
N LYS A 175 -11.53 14.58 -7.06
CA LYS A 175 -11.33 15.39 -8.26
C LYS A 175 -9.91 15.21 -8.76
N TRP A 176 -9.34 14.01 -8.62
CA TRP A 176 -7.92 13.74 -8.84
C TRP A 176 -7.41 14.25 -10.19
N TRP A 177 -8.23 14.15 -11.25
CA TRP A 177 -7.93 14.60 -12.60
C TRP A 177 -7.75 16.12 -12.74
N ARG A 178 -8.27 16.91 -11.80
CA ARG A 178 -8.09 18.38 -11.75
C ARG A 178 -6.81 18.80 -11.03
N TRP A 179 -6.15 17.87 -10.34
CA TRP A 179 -4.99 18.14 -9.51
C TRP A 179 -3.78 17.36 -10.04
N PRO A 180 -2.83 18.02 -10.73
CA PRO A 180 -1.69 17.34 -11.35
C PRO A 180 -0.87 16.52 -10.35
N GLY A 181 -0.67 17.04 -9.12
CA GLY A 181 0.04 16.31 -8.06
C GLY A 181 -0.66 15.01 -7.66
N THR A 182 -1.99 15.03 -7.47
CA THR A 182 -2.76 13.82 -7.17
C THR A 182 -2.79 12.86 -8.35
N THR A 183 -2.91 13.37 -9.59
CA THR A 183 -2.84 12.54 -10.80
C THR A 183 -1.50 11.82 -10.91
N ALA A 184 -0.38 12.54 -10.75
CA ALA A 184 0.95 11.97 -10.79
C ALA A 184 1.15 10.91 -9.69
N LEU A 185 0.68 11.19 -8.47
CA LEU A 185 0.70 10.25 -7.36
C LEU A 185 -0.07 8.96 -7.67
N LEU A 186 -1.29 9.07 -8.20
CA LEU A 186 -2.10 7.89 -8.53
C LEU A 186 -1.49 7.09 -9.69
N LEU A 187 -0.89 7.75 -10.69
CA LEU A 187 -0.19 7.07 -11.78
C LEU A 187 1.03 6.29 -11.28
N ASP A 188 1.86 6.93 -10.45
CA ASP A 188 3.00 6.28 -9.81
C ASP A 188 2.55 5.07 -8.98
N GLU A 189 1.48 5.21 -8.20
CA GLU A 189 0.96 4.07 -7.44
C GLU A 189 0.34 2.98 -8.30
N TYR A 190 -0.32 3.34 -9.40
CA TYR A 190 -0.84 2.35 -10.33
C TYR A 190 0.28 1.53 -10.96
N VAL A 191 1.39 2.16 -11.36
CA VAL A 191 2.56 1.44 -11.89
C VAL A 191 3.14 0.50 -10.84
N LYS A 192 3.33 0.98 -9.59
CA LYS A 192 3.81 0.13 -8.49
C LYS A 192 2.85 -1.01 -8.18
N TYR A 193 1.54 -0.76 -8.27
CA TYR A 193 0.51 -1.78 -8.09
C TYR A 193 0.58 -2.85 -9.19
N LEU A 194 0.75 -2.47 -10.46
CA LEU A 194 0.97 -3.43 -11.54
C LEU A 194 2.24 -4.25 -11.33
N VAL A 195 3.33 -3.64 -10.88
CA VAL A 195 4.58 -4.36 -10.54
C VAL A 195 4.35 -5.36 -9.41
N SER A 196 3.59 -4.99 -8.36
CA SER A 196 3.17 -5.94 -7.32
C SER A 196 2.29 -7.07 -7.87
N TYR A 197 1.55 -6.81 -8.95
CA TYR A 197 0.77 -7.84 -9.64
C TYR A 197 1.65 -8.88 -10.31
N LEU A 198 2.60 -8.41 -11.12
CA LEU A 198 3.50 -9.24 -11.91
C LEU A 198 4.49 -10.01 -11.03
N ARG A 199 4.94 -9.43 -9.91
CA ARG A 199 5.87 -10.08 -8.97
C ARG A 199 5.37 -11.44 -8.50
N PHE A 200 4.09 -11.54 -8.17
CA PHE A 200 3.50 -12.78 -7.66
C PHE A 200 3.15 -13.81 -8.72
N VAL A 201 3.12 -13.41 -10.00
CA VAL A 201 3.08 -14.37 -11.11
C VAL A 201 4.43 -15.11 -11.20
N VAL A 202 5.53 -14.44 -10.83
CA VAL A 202 6.90 -14.99 -10.90
C VAL A 202 7.36 -15.62 -9.58
N GLN A 203 6.90 -15.12 -8.44
CA GLN A 203 7.18 -15.64 -7.10
C GLN A 203 5.86 -16.15 -6.48
N PRO A 204 5.56 -17.45 -6.54
CA PRO A 204 4.40 -18.04 -5.88
C PRO A 204 4.47 -17.79 -4.37
N ARG A 205 3.30 -17.79 -3.70
CA ARG A 205 3.18 -17.58 -2.24
C ARG A 205 4.24 -18.40 -1.50
N VAL A 206 5.04 -17.71 -0.68
CA VAL A 206 5.97 -18.36 0.23
C VAL A 206 5.13 -19.06 1.30
N SER A 207 5.10 -20.39 1.26
CA SER A 207 4.69 -21.17 2.43
C SER A 207 5.77 -20.96 3.48
N LEU A 208 5.45 -20.26 4.57
CA LEU A 208 6.25 -20.38 5.78
C LEU A 208 6.08 -21.83 6.23
N GLU A 209 7.10 -22.66 5.98
CA GLU A 209 7.19 -23.96 6.65
C GLU A 209 7.21 -23.71 8.16
N LYS A 210 6.37 -24.48 8.86
CA LYS A 210 6.21 -24.46 10.31
C LYS A 210 7.49 -24.89 11.02
#